data_AF-A0A6N9Q1M6-F1
#
_entry.id   AF-A0A6N9Q1M6-F1
#
_cell.length_a   1.000
_cell.length_b   1.000
_cell.length_c   1.000
_cell.angle_alpha   90.00
_cell.angle_beta   90.00
_cell.angle_gamma   90.00
#
_symmetry.space_group_name_H-M   'P 1'
#
loop_
_entity.id
_entity.type
_entity.pdbx_description
1 polymer ?
#
loop_
_entity_poly.entity_id
_entity_poly.type
_entity_poly.pdbx_seq_one_letter_code
_entity_poly.pdbx_strand_id
1 'polypeptide(L)'
;MNHLFDKVFSVNEMRISVLVIIFFITSVFALTMYVTDKDITDNLLTFLITLTCAIAGINVMNMTKDSFTIFKEKTEKTKAK
;
A
#
# COMPACT_ATOMS: atom_id res chain seq x y z
N MET A 1 -27.08 -6.77 -0.97
CA MET A 1 -25.81 -6.27 -1.55
C MET A 1 -25.17 -5.43 -0.44
N ASN A 2 -24.08 -5.75 0.28
CA ASN A 2 -22.88 -6.53 0.03
C ASN A 2 -22.21 -6.95 1.37
N HIS A 3 -22.72 -7.95 2.10
CA HIS A 3 -22.15 -8.34 3.41
C HIS A 3 -20.84 -9.16 3.34
N LEU A 4 -20.41 -9.57 2.15
CA LEU A 4 -19.21 -10.41 1.97
C LEU A 4 -17.91 -9.59 1.94
N PHE A 5 -17.96 -8.33 1.53
CA PHE A 5 -16.76 -7.47 1.47
C PHE A 5 -16.39 -6.87 2.83
N ASP A 6 -17.37 -6.57 3.69
CA ASP A 6 -17.13 -6.04 5.04
C ASP A 6 -16.50 -7.06 6.01
N LYS A 7 -16.68 -8.37 5.73
CA LYS A 7 -16.26 -9.43 6.66
C LYS A 7 -14.87 -10.00 6.37
N VAL A 8 -14.36 -9.78 5.15
CA VAL A 8 -13.12 -10.41 4.66
C VAL A 8 -11.98 -9.40 4.49
N PHE A 9 -12.30 -8.13 4.21
CA PHE A 9 -11.29 -7.09 4.08
C PHE A 9 -11.68 -5.89 4.92
N SER A 10 -10.78 -5.48 5.82
CA SER A 10 -10.86 -4.15 6.42
C SER A 10 -10.92 -3.09 5.31
N VAL A 11 -11.67 -2.01 5.50
CA VAL A 11 -11.73 -0.88 4.54
C VAL A 11 -10.32 -0.41 4.14
N ASN A 12 -9.36 -0.53 5.06
CA ASN A 12 -7.96 -0.17 4.80
C ASN A 12 -7.26 -1.18 3.87
N GLU A 13 -7.50 -2.47 4.04
CA GLU A 13 -6.95 -3.54 3.21
C GLU A 13 -7.52 -3.51 1.79
N MET A 14 -8.80 -3.20 1.65
CA MET A 14 -9.44 -3.01 0.35
C MET A 14 -8.81 -1.84 -0.41
N ARG A 15 -8.55 -0.71 0.27
CA ARG A 15 -7.89 0.46 -0.34
C ARG A 15 -6.47 0.14 -0.82
N ILE A 16 -5.69 -0.60 -0.02
CA ILE A 16 -4.36 -1.06 -0.42
C ILE A 16 -4.45 -1.97 -1.65
N SER A 17 -5.38 -2.92 -1.65
CA SER A 17 -5.58 -3.85 -2.76
C SER A 17 -5.90 -3.14 -4.07
N VAL A 18 -6.78 -2.12 -4.01
CA VAL A 18 -7.11 -1.28 -5.18
C VAL A 18 -5.88 -0.51 -5.67
N LEU A 19 -5.07 0.07 -4.77
CA LEU A 19 -3.84 0.77 -5.14
C LEU A 19 -2.84 -0.16 -5.83
N VAL A 20 -2.70 -1.40 -5.36
CA VAL A 20 -1.82 -2.41 -5.97
C VAL A 20 -2.30 -2.81 -7.37
N ILE A 21 -3.62 -2.96 -7.57
CA ILE A 21 -4.19 -3.27 -8.89
C ILE A 21 -3.93 -2.11 -9.86
N ILE A 22 -4.17 -0.87 -9.44
CA ILE A 22 -3.89 0.31 -10.26
C ILE A 22 -2.40 0.38 -10.61
N PHE A 23 -1.52 0.18 -9.64
CA PHE A 23 -0.07 0.14 -9.85
C PHE A 23 0.33 -0.91 -10.90
N PHE A 24 -0.24 -2.12 -10.84
CA PHE A 24 0.04 -3.15 -11.82
C PHE A 24 -0.37 -2.75 -13.24
N ILE A 25 -1.61 -2.24 -13.41
CA ILE A 25 -2.11 -1.78 -14.70
C ILE A 25 -1.24 -0.66 -15.27
N THR A 26 -0.91 0.34 -14.45
CA THR A 26 -0.06 1.46 -14.85
C THR A 26 1.36 1.01 -15.19
N SER A 27 1.91 0.02 -14.49
CA SER A 27 3.23 -0.53 -14.78
C SER A 27 3.26 -1.25 -16.13
N VAL A 28 2.21 -2.02 -16.45
CA VAL A 28 2.07 -2.66 -17.77
C VAL A 28 1.95 -1.62 -18.88
N PHE A 29 1.19 -0.55 -18.65
CA PHE A 29 1.08 0.56 -19.60
C PHE A 29 2.43 1.27 -19.82
N ALA A 30 3.15 1.58 -18.75
CA ALA A 30 4.48 2.19 -18.84
C ALA A 30 5.50 1.29 -19.55
N LEU A 31 5.46 -0.02 -19.30
CA LEU A 31 6.29 -0.98 -20.02
C LEU A 31 5.95 -1.00 -21.52
N THR A 32 4.67 -0.94 -21.87
CA THR A 32 4.22 -0.92 -23.27
C THR A 32 4.70 0.35 -23.98
N MET A 33 4.58 1.51 -23.33
CA MET A 33 5.15 2.77 -23.84
C MET A 33 6.66 2.69 -24.01
N TYR A 34 7.37 2.16 -23.02
CA TYR A 34 8.83 2.01 -23.11
C TYR A 34 9.25 1.10 -24.26
N VAL A 35 8.52 0.02 -24.53
CA VAL A 35 8.83 -0.88 -25.65
C VAL A 35 8.52 -0.22 -27.01
N THR A 36 7.44 0.56 -27.09
CA THR A 36 6.96 1.15 -28.35
C THR A 36 7.70 2.44 -28.71
N ASP A 37 7.82 3.35 -27.75
CA ASP A 37 8.29 4.72 -27.95
C ASP A 37 9.70 4.94 -27.38
N LYS A 38 10.28 3.94 -26.69
CA LYS A 38 11.56 4.03 -25.95
C LYS A 38 11.60 5.14 -24.89
N ASP A 39 10.44 5.65 -24.52
CA ASP A 39 10.29 6.73 -23.57
C ASP A 39 9.08 6.49 -22.66
N ILE A 40 9.17 7.02 -21.44
CA ILE A 40 8.08 7.03 -20.47
C ILE A 40 7.83 8.48 -20.13
N THR A 41 6.62 8.96 -20.40
CA THR A 41 6.27 10.35 -20.11
C THR A 41 6.49 10.70 -18.63
N ASP A 42 7.00 11.91 -18.37
CA ASP A 42 7.27 12.40 -17.01
C ASP A 42 6.05 12.30 -16.09
N ASN A 43 4.86 12.56 -16.63
CA ASN A 43 3.59 12.45 -15.89
C ASN A 43 3.33 11.00 -15.44
N LEU A 44 3.55 10.03 -16.33
CA LEU A 44 3.37 8.61 -16.02
C LEU A 44 4.42 8.12 -15.02
N LEU A 45 5.67 8.52 -15.19
CA LEU A 45 6.75 8.20 -14.26
C LEU A 45 6.46 8.79 -12.86
N THR A 46 6.06 10.06 -12.79
CA THR A 46 5.69 10.74 -11.54
C THR A 46 4.50 10.04 -10.87
N PHE A 47 3.51 9.62 -11.65
CA PHE A 47 2.36 8.88 -11.14
C PHE A 47 2.77 7.52 -10.56
N LEU A 48 3.64 6.77 -11.23
CA LEU A 48 4.19 5.50 -10.73
C LEU A 48 4.99 5.67 -9.42
N ILE A 49 5.83 6.70 -9.33
CA ILE A 49 6.57 7.04 -8.10
C ILE A 49 5.58 7.36 -6.98
N THR A 50 4.56 8.17 -7.25
CA THR A 50 3.53 8.54 -6.28
C THR A 50 2.77 7.31 -5.76
N LEU A 51 2.37 6.41 -6.64
CA LEU A 51 1.72 5.15 -6.26
C LEU A 51 2.63 4.28 -5.39
N THR A 52 3.91 4.18 -5.77
CA THR A 52 4.91 3.41 -5.00
C THR A 52 5.07 3.98 -3.59
N CYS A 53 5.20 5.30 -3.47
CA CYS A 53 5.28 5.99 -2.18
C CYS A 53 4.01 5.80 -1.34
N ALA A 54 2.83 5.84 -1.94
CA ALA A 54 1.57 5.61 -1.23
C ALA A 54 1.48 4.18 -0.66
N ILE A 55 1.79 3.16 -1.48
CA ILE A 55 1.76 1.76 -1.06
C ILE A 55 2.81 1.51 0.03
N ALA A 56 4.05 1.97 -0.18
CA ALA A 56 5.13 1.84 0.79
C ALA A 56 4.82 2.56 2.10
N GLY A 57 4.28 3.78 2.03
CA GLY A 57 3.89 4.56 3.20
C GLY A 57 2.83 3.86 4.05
N ILE A 58 1.80 3.28 3.42
CA ILE A 58 0.79 2.52 4.14
C ILE A 58 1.40 1.28 4.81
N ASN A 59 2.30 0.57 4.12
CA ASN A 59 2.95 -0.61 4.69
C ASN A 59 3.83 -0.25 5.91
N VAL A 60 4.65 0.80 5.80
CA VAL A 60 5.48 1.30 6.91
C VAL A 60 4.62 1.74 8.09
N MET A 61 3.52 2.43 7.84
CA MET A 61 2.59 2.84 8.91
C MET A 61 1.97 1.64 9.63
N ASN A 62 1.62 0.58 8.90
CA ASN A 62 1.08 -0.64 9.50
C ASN A 62 2.15 -1.33 10.39
N MET A 63 3.37 -1.52 9.87
CA MET A 63 4.48 -2.08 10.66
C MET A 63 4.81 -1.24 11.92
N THR A 64 4.70 0.08 11.82
CA THR A 64 4.96 1.00 12.93
C THR A 64 3.88 0.87 14.02
N LYS A 65 2.61 0.76 13.62
CA LYS A 65 1.49 0.54 14.57
C LYS A 65 1.65 -0.78 15.33
N ASP A 66 2.03 -1.85 14.64
CA ASP A 66 2.25 -3.16 15.25
C ASP A 66 3.42 -3.09 16.24
N SER A 67 4.52 -2.47 15.84
CA SER A 67 5.70 -2.28 16.71
C SER A 67 5.39 -1.46 17.97
N PHE A 68 4.60 -0.39 17.84
CA PHE A 68 4.20 0.44 18.97
C PHE A 68 3.28 -0.31 19.94
N THR A 69 2.38 -1.16 19.41
CA THR A 69 1.47 -1.98 20.21
C THR A 69 2.25 -3.01 21.03
N ILE A 70 3.21 -3.71 20.41
CA ILE A 70 4.11 -4.66 21.08
C ILE A 70 4.90 -3.95 22.21
N PHE A 71 5.40 -2.75 21.94
CA PHE A 71 6.17 -1.99 22.93
C PHE A 71 5.30 -1.56 24.12
N LYS A 72 4.06 -1.14 23.85
CA LYS A 72 3.09 -0.78 24.89
C LYS A 72 2.75 -1.97 25.79
N GLU A 73 2.43 -3.13 25.21
CA GLU A 73 2.13 -4.35 25.98
C GLU A 73 3.31 -4.80 26.84
N LYS A 74 4.54 -4.71 26.31
CA LYS A 74 5.75 -5.04 27.07
C LYS A 74 5.96 -4.10 28.27
N THR A 75 5.62 -2.82 28.11
CA THR A 75 5.72 -1.82 29.19
C THR A 75 4.66 -2.05 30.26
N GLU A 76 3.43 -2.39 29.89
CA GLU A 76 2.35 -2.69 30.85
C GLU A 76 2.62 -3.97 31.66
N LYS A 77 3.14 -5.02 31.02
CA LYS A 77 3.56 -6.25 31.73
C LYS A 77 4.75 -6.04 32.68
N THR A 78 5.59 -5.05 32.43
CA THR A 78 6.72 -4.71 33.30
C THR A 78 6.28 -3.87 34.51
N LYS A 79 5.19 -3.10 34.40
CA LYS A 79 4.63 -2.31 35.51
C LYS A 79 3.69 -3.12 36.42
N ALA A 80 3.17 -4.25 35.95
CA ALA A 80 2.29 -5.13 36.72
C ALA A 80 3.03 -6.17 37.59
N LYS A 81 4.36 -6.12 37.63
CA LYS A 81 5.24 -7.01 38.39
C LYS A 81 6.09 -6.21 39.37
#